data_AF-R7RV82-F1
#
_entry.id   AF-R7RV82-F1
#
_cell.length_a   1.000
_cell.length_b   1.000
_cell.length_c   1.000
_cell.angle_alpha   90.00
_cell.angle_beta   90.00
_cell.angle_gamma   90.00
#
_symmetry.space_group_name_H-M   'P 1'
#
loop_
_entity.id
_entity.type
_entity.pdbx_description
1 polymer ?
#
loop_
_entity_poly.entity_id
_entity_poly.type
_entity_poly.pdbx_seq_one_letter_code
_entity_poly.pdbx_strand_id
1 'polypeptide(L)'
;MNEKNQVITKVRKMSFYSSLIAYWLILPILFSFYLAMKMLMMGIDFQTLLTQNLTVTVLLLIALLNPFSAYFLLNTTEKDRKRNQPVGFYLKAMLVQQLLVGNLVGAVLVFFSFREMPYSQDGVDSQMKMTSVYILVGIQYILSLVAIFALWMMVKNGS
;
A
#
# COMPACT_ATOMS: atom_id res chain seq x y z
N MET A 1 2.13 51.31 -15.32
CA MET A 1 2.48 51.47 -13.89
C MET A 1 1.28 51.02 -13.08
N ASN A 2 1.23 49.91 -12.36
CA ASN A 2 2.24 48.90 -12.03
C ASN A 2 1.52 47.56 -11.79
N GLU A 3 2.16 46.49 -12.25
CA GLU A 3 1.88 45.10 -11.94
C GLU A 3 1.84 44.89 -10.41
N LYS A 4 0.67 44.60 -9.83
CA LYS A 4 0.60 44.05 -8.49
C LYS A 4 -0.48 42.98 -8.40
N ASN A 5 0.02 41.78 -8.10
CA ASN A 5 -0.63 40.77 -7.26
C ASN A 5 -1.74 39.94 -7.89
N GLN A 6 -1.34 38.99 -8.74
CA GLN A 6 -1.95 37.67 -8.73
C GLN A 6 -0.88 36.59 -8.70
N VAL A 7 -0.12 36.55 -7.59
CA VAL A 7 0.48 35.28 -7.15
C VAL A 7 -0.68 34.41 -6.69
N ILE A 8 -1.36 33.77 -7.65
CA ILE A 8 -2.25 32.67 -7.35
C ILE A 8 -1.34 31.59 -6.79
N THR A 9 -1.28 31.51 -5.47
CA THR A 9 -0.78 30.34 -4.76
C THR A 9 -1.64 29.17 -5.22
N LYS A 10 -1.19 28.50 -6.27
CA LYS A 10 -1.76 27.25 -6.76
C LYS A 10 -1.52 26.25 -5.65
N VAL A 11 -2.43 26.19 -4.68
CA VAL A 11 -2.44 25.16 -3.64
C VAL A 11 -2.44 23.84 -4.39
N ARG A 12 -1.27 23.20 -4.45
CA ARG A 12 -1.10 21.94 -5.18
C ARG A 12 -1.94 20.92 -4.46
N LYS A 13 -3.15 20.66 -4.98
CA LYS A 13 -4.03 19.64 -4.44
C LYS A 13 -3.25 18.33 -4.46
N MET A 14 -3.00 17.77 -3.28
CA MET A 14 -2.26 16.53 -3.16
C MET A 14 -3.10 15.44 -3.82
N SER A 15 -2.55 14.80 -4.85
CA SER A 15 -3.23 13.70 -5.54
C SER A 15 -3.36 12.53 -4.57
N PHE A 16 -4.50 11.85 -4.56
CA PHE A 16 -4.69 10.64 -3.76
C PHE A 16 -3.65 9.57 -4.12
N TYR A 17 -3.19 9.56 -5.37
CA TYR A 17 -2.09 8.70 -5.82
C TYR A 17 -0.80 8.97 -5.04
N SER A 18 -0.43 10.24 -4.87
CA SER A 18 0.75 10.62 -4.08
C SER A 18 0.55 10.35 -2.59
N SER A 19 -0.65 10.58 -2.06
CA SER A 19 -0.98 10.27 -0.67
C SER A 19 -0.93 8.77 -0.39
N LEU A 20 -1.37 7.92 -1.33
CA LEU A 20 -1.28 6.46 -1.22
C LEU A 20 0.17 5.99 -1.15
N ILE A 21 1.03 6.53 -2.03
CA ILE A 21 2.47 6.24 -1.99
C ILE A 21 3.08 6.65 -0.65
N ALA A 22 2.79 7.87 -0.19
CA ALA A 22 3.29 8.36 1.09
C ALA A 22 2.80 7.49 2.25
N TYR A 23 1.53 7.11 2.27
CA TYR A 23 0.95 6.20 3.26
C TYR A 23 1.69 4.86 3.29
N TRP A 24 1.90 4.24 2.13
CA TRP A 24 2.58 2.96 2.04
C TRP A 24 4.07 3.01 2.42
N LEU A 25 4.73 4.15 2.30
CA LEU A 25 6.11 4.36 2.79
C LEU A 25 6.17 4.66 4.29
N ILE A 26 5.22 5.44 4.82
CA ILE A 26 5.19 5.87 6.22
C ILE A 26 4.74 4.74 7.14
N LEU A 27 3.78 3.91 6.72
CA LEU A 27 3.23 2.84 7.55
C LEU A 27 4.28 1.89 8.13
N PRO A 28 5.24 1.31 7.36
CA PRO A 28 6.27 0.45 7.93
C PRO A 28 7.21 1.19 8.89
N ILE A 29 7.47 2.48 8.67
CA ILE A 29 8.28 3.30 9.59
C ILE A 29 7.56 3.45 10.93
N LEU A 30 6.28 3.85 10.90
CA LEU A 30 5.44 3.95 12.10
C LEU A 30 5.33 2.61 12.83
N PHE A 31 5.16 1.52 12.07
CA PHE A 31 5.07 0.19 12.64
C PHE A 31 6.40 -0.23 13.29
N SER A 32 7.53 0.05 12.65
CA SER A 32 8.86 -0.25 13.20
C SER A 32 9.13 0.54 14.50
N PHE A 33 8.70 1.80 14.55
CA PHE A 33 8.75 2.60 15.77
C PHE A 33 7.88 2.00 16.88
N TYR A 34 6.66 1.56 16.55
CA TYR A 34 5.79 0.85 17.48
C TYR A 34 6.44 -0.43 18.03
N LEU A 35 7.09 -1.23 17.18
CA LEU A 35 7.83 -2.43 17.62
C LEU A 35 8.98 -2.07 18.56
N ALA A 36 9.76 -1.05 18.23
CA ALA A 36 10.84 -0.57 19.09
C ALA A 36 10.33 -0.18 20.48
N MET A 37 9.25 0.60 20.54
CA MET A 37 8.61 0.97 21.81
C MET A 37 8.11 -0.25 22.59
N LYS A 38 7.48 -1.22 21.90
CA LYS A 38 6.98 -2.44 22.55
C LYS A 38 8.10 -3.31 23.12
N MET A 39 9.21 -3.45 22.40
CA MET A 39 10.40 -4.16 22.89
C MET A 39 10.97 -3.48 24.13
N LEU A 40 11.10 -2.15 24.13
CA LEU A 40 11.58 -1.38 25.28
C LEU A 40 10.66 -1.53 26.50
N MET A 41 9.34 -1.48 26.31
CA MET A 41 8.38 -1.61 27.42
C MET A 41 8.34 -3.02 28.01
N MET A 42 8.53 -4.05 27.18
CA MET A 42 8.48 -5.44 27.63
C MET A 42 9.84 -6.00 28.06
N GLY A 43 10.94 -5.28 27.78
CA GLY A 43 12.30 -5.75 28.06
C GLY A 43 12.68 -7.01 27.27
N ILE A 44 12.07 -7.21 26.10
CA ILE A 44 12.32 -8.38 25.24
C ILE A 44 13.01 -7.97 23.95
N ASP A 45 13.76 -8.90 23.36
CA ASP A 45 14.35 -8.70 22.04
C ASP A 45 13.32 -8.90 20.91
N PHE A 46 13.75 -8.57 19.69
CA PHE A 46 12.94 -8.64 18.49
C PHE A 46 12.46 -10.06 18.18
N GLN A 47 13.35 -11.05 18.31
CA GLN A 47 13.03 -12.45 18.03
C GLN A 47 11.97 -12.98 19.00
N THR A 48 12.10 -12.64 20.28
CA THR A 48 11.16 -13.00 21.33
C THR A 48 9.81 -12.35 21.06
N LEU A 49 9.77 -11.07 20.67
CA LEU A 49 8.52 -10.39 20.34
C LEU A 49 7.79 -11.07 19.16
N LEU A 50 8.51 -11.46 18.12
CA LEU A 50 7.93 -12.11 16.94
C LEU A 50 7.44 -13.54 17.22
N THR A 51 8.17 -14.29 18.06
CA THR A 51 7.79 -15.67 18.39
C THR A 51 6.63 -15.73 19.39
N GLN A 52 6.56 -14.79 20.33
CA GLN A 52 5.49 -14.73 21.32
C GLN A 52 4.21 -14.07 20.78
N ASN A 53 4.32 -13.17 19.81
CA ASN A 53 3.18 -12.41 19.31
C ASN A 53 3.01 -12.60 17.80
N LEU A 54 2.31 -13.67 17.43
CA LEU A 54 2.02 -14.00 16.04
C LEU A 54 1.30 -12.87 15.29
N THR A 55 0.42 -12.13 15.96
CA THR A 55 -0.27 -10.96 15.39
C THR A 55 0.73 -9.89 14.97
N VAL A 56 1.72 -9.58 15.82
CA VAL A 56 2.79 -8.63 15.50
C VAL A 56 3.59 -9.09 14.28
N THR A 57 3.93 -10.37 14.21
CA THR A 57 4.63 -10.96 13.06
C THR A 57 3.84 -10.83 11.77
N VAL A 58 2.53 -11.12 11.82
CA VAL A 58 1.63 -10.96 10.67
C VAL A 58 1.55 -9.50 10.22
N LEU A 59 1.36 -8.56 11.15
CA LEU A 59 1.30 -7.14 10.84
C LEU A 59 2.62 -6.61 10.26
N LEU A 60 3.76 -7.13 10.74
CA LEU A 60 5.07 -6.79 10.20
C LEU A 60 5.19 -7.21 8.73
N LEU A 61 4.81 -8.46 8.41
CA LEU A 61 4.85 -8.96 7.03
C LEU A 61 3.98 -8.10 6.10
N ILE A 62 2.79 -7.72 6.54
CA ILE A 62 1.90 -6.84 5.78
C ILE A 62 2.54 -5.45 5.61
N ALA A 63 3.09 -4.87 6.68
CA ALA A 63 3.71 -3.55 6.64
C ALA A 63 4.91 -3.50 5.66
N LEU A 64 5.72 -4.56 5.62
CA LEU A 64 6.89 -4.65 4.74
C LEU A 64 6.53 -4.80 3.24
N LEU A 65 5.29 -5.17 2.90
CA LEU A 65 4.84 -5.24 1.50
C LEU A 65 4.47 -3.87 0.91
N ASN A 66 4.09 -2.93 1.76
CA ASN A 66 3.64 -1.62 1.33
C ASN A 66 4.75 -0.82 0.61
N PRO A 67 6.03 -0.83 1.04
CA PRO A 67 7.13 -0.24 0.29
C PRO A 67 7.30 -0.75 -1.14
N PHE A 68 7.13 -2.06 -1.38
CA PHE A 68 7.22 -2.62 -2.74
C PHE A 68 6.10 -2.09 -3.63
N SER A 69 4.90 -1.94 -3.06
CA SER A 69 3.74 -1.33 -3.72
C SER A 69 3.97 0.14 -4.04
N ALA A 70 4.53 0.89 -3.08
CA ALA A 70 4.91 2.28 -3.26
C ALA A 70 5.99 2.46 -4.34
N TYR A 71 7.03 1.62 -4.31
CA TYR A 71 8.09 1.61 -5.32
C TYR A 71 7.53 1.35 -6.72
N PHE A 72 6.63 0.37 -6.85
CA PHE A 72 5.97 0.09 -8.11
C PHE A 72 5.17 1.29 -8.65
N LEU A 73 4.36 1.94 -7.79
CA LEU A 73 3.60 3.13 -8.18
C LEU A 73 4.48 4.35 -8.48
N LEU A 74 5.62 4.50 -7.79
CA LEU A 74 6.59 5.58 -8.04
C LEU A 74 7.23 5.46 -9.42
N ASN A 75 7.56 4.24 -9.85
CA ASN A 75 8.16 3.96 -11.15
C ASN A 75 7.15 3.96 -12.31
N THR A 76 5.86 4.13 -12.02
CA THR A 76 4.84 4.24 -13.06
C THR A 76 4.85 5.63 -13.69
N THR A 77 5.04 5.69 -15.01
CA THR A 77 4.99 6.94 -15.78
C THR A 77 3.56 7.49 -15.87
N GLU A 78 3.40 8.81 -16.06
CA GLU A 78 2.05 9.40 -16.18
C GLU A 78 1.24 8.85 -17.35
N LYS A 79 1.91 8.36 -18.41
CA LYS A 79 1.26 7.71 -19.56
C LYS A 79 0.61 6.38 -19.17
N ASP A 80 1.25 5.61 -18.28
CA ASP A 80 0.76 4.32 -17.81
C ASP A 80 -0.29 4.44 -16.68
N ARG A 81 -0.45 5.63 -16.07
CA ARG A 81 -1.43 5.90 -14.99
C ARG A 81 -2.86 6.05 -15.53
N LYS A 82 -3.39 5.01 -16.17
CA LYS A 82 -4.75 4.97 -16.70
C LYS A 82 -5.54 3.81 -16.10
N ARG A 83 -6.85 4.00 -15.97
CA ARG A 83 -7.74 2.99 -15.36
C ARG A 83 -7.83 1.67 -16.13
N ASN A 84 -7.70 1.72 -17.46
CA ASN A 84 -7.75 0.58 -18.37
C ASN A 84 -6.36 -0.01 -18.68
N GLN A 85 -5.31 0.51 -18.06
CA GLN A 85 -3.94 0.04 -18.23
C GLN A 85 -3.54 -0.89 -17.06
N PRO A 86 -2.38 -1.56 -17.15
CA PRO A 86 -1.90 -2.48 -16.13
C PRO A 86 -1.90 -1.92 -14.68
N VAL A 87 -1.63 -0.63 -14.49
CA VAL A 87 -1.72 0.02 -13.16
C VAL A 87 -3.15 0.11 -12.64
N GLY A 88 -4.13 0.33 -13.52
CA GLY A 88 -5.54 0.31 -13.14
C GLY A 88 -5.98 -1.08 -12.64
N PHE A 89 -5.49 -2.14 -13.29
CA PHE A 89 -5.69 -3.52 -12.80
C PHE A 89 -5.01 -3.73 -11.44
N TYR A 90 -3.75 -3.28 -11.31
CA TYR A 90 -3.02 -3.37 -10.05
C TYR A 90 -3.78 -2.72 -8.90
N LEU A 91 -4.25 -1.48 -9.04
CA LEU A 91 -5.00 -0.79 -7.99
C LEU A 91 -6.32 -1.48 -7.65
N LYS A 92 -7.02 -2.08 -8.62
CA LYS A 92 -8.22 -2.87 -8.32
C LYS A 92 -7.89 -4.12 -7.50
N ALA A 93 -6.83 -4.84 -7.87
CA ALA A 93 -6.37 -6.00 -7.10
C ALA A 93 -5.94 -5.59 -5.69
N MET A 94 -5.23 -4.46 -5.56
CA MET A 94 -4.85 -3.90 -4.26
C MET A 94 -6.06 -3.50 -3.43
N LEU A 95 -7.12 -2.95 -4.02
CA LEU A 95 -8.33 -2.62 -3.26
C LEU A 95 -8.92 -3.86 -2.57
N VAL A 96 -9.04 -4.95 -3.31
CA VAL A 96 -9.55 -6.23 -2.78
C VAL A 96 -8.60 -6.78 -1.71
N GLN A 97 -7.29 -6.75 -1.96
CA GLN A 97 -6.29 -7.20 -1.00
C GLN A 97 -6.34 -6.39 0.31
N GLN A 98 -6.45 -5.05 0.24
CA GLN A 98 -6.49 -4.19 1.42
C GLN A 98 -7.74 -4.45 2.26
N LEU A 99 -8.89 -4.70 1.62
CA LEU A 99 -10.12 -5.13 2.31
C LEU A 99 -9.96 -6.50 2.97
N LEU A 100 -9.34 -7.45 2.27
CA LEU A 100 -9.11 -8.81 2.74
C LEU A 100 -8.22 -8.85 4.00
N VAL A 101 -7.21 -7.96 4.10
CA VAL A 101 -6.38 -7.83 5.31
C VAL A 101 -6.95 -6.85 6.34
N GLY A 102 -8.14 -6.28 6.12
CA GLY A 102 -8.78 -5.34 7.04
C GLY A 102 -8.16 -3.93 7.09
N ASN A 103 -7.30 -3.56 6.14
CA ASN A 103 -6.70 -2.24 6.06
C ASN A 103 -7.64 -1.23 5.38
N LEU A 104 -8.63 -0.75 6.14
CA LEU A 104 -9.66 0.16 5.63
C LEU A 104 -9.09 1.50 5.13
N VAL A 105 -8.10 2.07 5.84
CA VAL A 105 -7.45 3.32 5.42
C VAL A 105 -6.75 3.14 4.08
N GLY A 106 -6.01 2.04 3.93
CA GLY A 106 -5.38 1.68 2.65
C GLY A 106 -6.39 1.48 1.53
N ALA A 107 -7.48 0.75 1.80
CA ALA A 107 -8.55 0.51 0.83
C ALA A 107 -9.19 1.82 0.32
N VAL A 108 -9.47 2.76 1.23
CA VAL A 108 -10.03 4.07 0.89
C VAL A 108 -9.06 4.87 0.00
N LEU A 109 -7.77 4.91 0.36
CA LEU A 109 -6.76 5.60 -0.43
C LEU A 109 -6.59 4.97 -1.82
N VAL A 110 -6.58 3.64 -1.92
CA VAL A 110 -6.53 2.92 -3.20
C VAL A 110 -7.75 3.23 -4.05
N PHE A 111 -8.95 3.22 -3.45
CA PHE A 111 -10.19 3.52 -4.16
C PHE A 111 -10.17 4.94 -4.75
N PHE A 112 -9.80 5.95 -3.95
CA PHE A 112 -9.72 7.32 -4.44
C PHE A 112 -8.60 7.49 -5.48
N SER A 113 -7.46 6.83 -5.31
CA SER A 113 -6.37 6.84 -6.29
C SER A 113 -6.82 6.26 -7.63
N PHE A 114 -7.55 5.15 -7.62
CA PHE A 114 -8.12 4.54 -8.82
C PHE A 114 -9.18 5.46 -9.47
N ARG A 115 -10.02 6.10 -8.66
CA ARG A 115 -11.04 7.04 -9.14
C ARG A 115 -10.44 8.35 -9.68
N GLU A 116 -9.26 8.76 -9.24
CA GLU A 116 -8.59 9.94 -9.79
C GLU A 116 -7.94 9.66 -11.16
N MET A 117 -7.61 8.40 -11.46
CA MET A 117 -6.98 8.06 -12.73
C MET A 117 -7.89 8.35 -13.94
N PRO A 118 -7.34 8.95 -15.01
CA PRO A 118 -8.07 9.11 -16.26
C PRO A 118 -8.23 7.78 -17.00
N TYR A 119 -9.23 7.72 -17.87
CA TYR A 119 -9.41 6.61 -18.81
C TYR A 119 -8.62 6.90 -20.09
N SER A 120 -7.93 5.90 -20.65
CA SER A 120 -7.27 6.05 -21.95
C SER A 120 -8.27 5.84 -23.08
N GLN A 121 -8.38 6.79 -24.00
CA GLN A 121 -9.17 6.63 -25.24
C GLN A 121 -8.37 5.93 -26.33
N ASP A 122 -7.04 6.13 -26.33
CA ASP A 122 -6.12 5.42 -27.19
C ASP A 122 -5.86 4.02 -26.64
N GLY A 123 -5.60 3.05 -27.54
CA GLY A 123 -5.38 1.64 -27.23
C GLY A 123 -4.27 1.38 -26.21
N VAL A 124 -4.03 0.10 -25.90
CA VAL A 124 -3.09 -0.33 -24.85
C VAL A 124 -1.63 -0.04 -25.26
N ASP A 125 -1.19 1.21 -25.15
CA ASP A 125 0.22 1.62 -25.29
C ASP A 125 0.81 1.86 -23.89
N SER A 126 0.87 0.78 -23.10
CA SER A 126 1.53 0.78 -21.80
C SER A 126 2.94 0.22 -21.95
N GLN A 127 3.92 0.97 -21.46
CA GLN A 127 5.30 0.48 -21.38
C GLN A 127 5.47 -0.56 -20.28
N MET A 128 4.51 -0.63 -19.36
CA MET A 128 4.50 -1.60 -18.28
C MET A 128 3.99 -2.97 -18.76
N LYS A 129 4.80 -4.02 -18.53
CA LYS A 129 4.42 -5.41 -18.83
C LYS A 129 3.43 -5.93 -17.80
N MET A 130 2.29 -6.48 -18.24
CA MET A 130 1.31 -7.10 -17.33
C MET A 130 1.89 -8.21 -16.43
N THR A 131 2.91 -8.93 -16.90
CA THR A 131 3.57 -9.99 -16.13
C THR A 131 4.15 -9.49 -14.80
N SER A 132 4.76 -8.29 -14.77
CA SER A 132 5.31 -7.75 -13.51
C SER A 132 4.20 -7.42 -12.52
N VAL A 133 3.06 -6.94 -13.02
CA VAL A 133 1.85 -6.69 -12.21
C VAL A 133 1.34 -7.99 -11.59
N TYR A 134 1.21 -9.05 -12.40
CA TYR A 134 0.72 -10.33 -11.89
C TYR A 134 1.65 -10.94 -10.85
N ILE A 135 2.97 -10.86 -11.04
CA ILE A 135 3.94 -11.34 -10.05
C ILE A 135 3.79 -10.58 -8.73
N LEU A 136 3.74 -9.24 -8.80
CA LEU A 136 3.63 -8.40 -7.60
C LEU A 136 2.32 -8.68 -6.85
N VAL A 137 1.19 -8.68 -7.57
CA VAL A 137 -0.13 -9.01 -7.01
C VAL A 137 -0.12 -10.41 -6.41
N GLY A 138 0.43 -11.39 -7.12
CA GLY A 138 0.52 -12.78 -6.65
C GLY A 138 1.25 -12.89 -5.31
N ILE A 139 2.44 -12.29 -5.19
CA ILE A 139 3.22 -12.27 -3.94
C ILE A 139 2.42 -11.64 -2.80
N GLN A 140 1.77 -10.49 -3.06
CA GLN A 140 0.99 -9.80 -2.04
C GLN A 140 -0.21 -10.62 -1.57
N TYR A 141 -0.89 -11.32 -2.48
CA TYR A 141 -2.01 -12.19 -2.15
C TYR A 141 -1.55 -13.42 -1.36
N ILE A 142 -0.45 -14.07 -1.76
CA ILE A 142 0.10 -15.21 -1.01
C ILE A 142 0.39 -14.80 0.44
N LEU A 143 1.06 -13.67 0.65
CA LEU A 143 1.39 -13.20 2.00
C LEU A 143 0.15 -12.79 2.79
N SER A 144 -0.85 -12.21 2.12
CA SER A 144 -2.14 -11.89 2.76
C SER A 144 -2.90 -13.15 3.19
N LEU A 145 -2.85 -14.22 2.40
CA LEU A 145 -3.45 -15.50 2.75
C LEU A 145 -2.71 -16.18 3.92
N VAL A 146 -1.37 -16.13 3.92
CA VAL A 146 -0.56 -16.61 5.05
C VAL A 146 -0.90 -15.84 6.34
N ALA A 147 -1.04 -14.52 6.24
CA ALA A 147 -1.44 -13.66 7.35
C ALA A 147 -2.81 -14.05 7.92
N ILE A 148 -3.82 -14.21 7.06
CA ILE A 148 -5.17 -14.60 7.47
C ILE A 148 -5.17 -15.99 8.07
N PHE A 149 -4.47 -16.94 7.45
CA PHE A 149 -4.36 -18.31 7.96
C PHE A 149 -3.73 -18.35 9.35
N ALA A 150 -2.66 -17.59 9.57
CA ALA A 150 -2.01 -17.48 10.87
C ALA A 150 -2.95 -16.89 11.94
N LEU A 151 -3.71 -15.84 11.60
CA LEU A 151 -4.71 -15.27 12.50
C LEU A 151 -5.85 -16.25 12.80
N TRP A 152 -6.33 -16.98 11.78
CA TRP A 152 -7.37 -17.98 11.94
C TRP A 152 -6.93 -19.14 12.85
N MET A 153 -5.71 -19.64 12.66
CA MET A 153 -5.11 -20.65 13.54
C MET A 153 -5.03 -20.17 14.99
N MET A 154 -4.70 -18.88 15.20
CA MET A 154 -4.67 -18.29 16.54
C MET A 154 -6.05 -18.27 17.21
N VAL A 155 -7.10 -17.89 16.46
CA VAL A 155 -8.47 -17.89 16.98
C VAL A 155 -8.92 -19.31 17.31
N LYS A 156 -8.61 -20.29 16.44
CA LYS A 156 -8.97 -21.70 16.65
C LYS A 156 -8.27 -22.32 17.86
N ASN A 157 -7.00 -22.01 18.08
CA ASN A 157 -6.20 -22.59 19.17
C ASN A 157 -6.30 -21.81 20.50
N GLY A 158 -6.88 -20.60 20.46
CA GLY A 158 -7.13 -19.75 21.63
C GLY A 158 -8.58 -19.81 22.14
N SER A 159 -9.38 -20.78 21.67
CA SER A 159 -10.72 -21.13 22.17
C SER A 159 -10.69 -22.52 22.79
#